data_AF-A0A9P5Q0B3-F1
#
_entry.id   AF-A0A9P5Q0B3-F1
#
_cell.length_a   1.000
_cell.length_b   1.000
_cell.length_c   1.000
_cell.angle_alpha   90.00
_cell.angle_beta   90.00
_cell.angle_gamma   90.00
#
_symmetry.space_group_name_H-M   'P 1'
#
loop_
_entity.id
_entity.type
_entity.pdbx_description
1 polymer ?
#
loop_
_entity_poly.entity_id
_entity_poly.type
_entity_poly.pdbx_seq_one_letter_code
_entity_poly.pdbx_strand_id
1 'polypeptide(L)' 'MVHIKDHRLKCNFCFNPTYCPSWGHFHGETAEQPWVELNQLAGSARQMNSGHRMGYLSFHYRYWNWRKV' A
#
# COMPACT_ATOMS: atom_id res chain seq x y z
N MET A 1 18.58 2.56 4.45
CA MET A 1 18.60 1.94 3.11
C MET A 1 18.35 3.06 2.11
N VAL A 2 19.00 3.09 0.97
CA VAL A 2 18.87 4.19 0.00
C VAL A 2 18.70 3.55 -1.37
N HIS A 3 17.94 4.19 -2.27
CA HIS A 3 17.70 3.60 -3.58
C HIS A 3 19.01 3.45 -4.39
N ILE A 4 19.99 4.34 -4.19
CA ILE A 4 21.36 4.31 -4.73
C ILE A 4 22.33 4.85 -3.65
N LYS A 5 23.44 4.15 -3.39
CA LYS A 5 24.52 4.63 -2.51
C LYS A 5 25.29 5.79 -3.18
N ASP A 6 25.67 6.80 -2.40
CA ASP A 6 26.40 8.01 -2.85
C ASP A 6 25.69 8.90 -3.89
N HIS A 7 24.36 8.84 -3.97
CA HIS A 7 23.60 9.89 -4.65
C HIS A 7 23.52 11.18 -3.82
N ARG A 8 23.06 12.29 -4.41
CA ARG A 8 22.79 13.57 -3.70
C ARG A 8 22.06 13.32 -2.37
N LEU A 9 22.52 13.97 -1.29
CA LEU A 9 21.94 13.91 0.07
C LEU A 9 20.41 14.05 0.10
N LYS A 10 19.84 14.88 -0.80
CA LYS A 10 18.39 15.05 -0.94
C LYS A 10 17.65 13.72 -1.22
N CYS A 11 18.24 12.80 -1.97
CA CYS A 11 17.63 11.50 -2.23
C CYS A 11 17.56 10.60 -1.00
N ASN A 12 18.48 10.76 -0.04
CA ASN A 12 18.40 10.01 1.22
C ASN A 12 17.20 10.46 2.07
N PHE A 13 16.79 11.72 2.00
CA PHE A 13 15.58 12.16 2.71
C PHE A 13 14.31 11.80 1.94
N CYS A 14 14.33 11.86 0.61
CA CYS A 14 13.15 11.60 -0.22
C CYS A 14 12.86 10.11 -0.47
N PHE A 15 13.85 9.23 -0.39
CA PHE A 15 13.73 7.81 -0.81
C PHE A 15 14.31 6.82 0.20
N ASN A 16 14.68 7.25 1.41
CA ASN A 16 15.03 6.31 2.45
C ASN A 16 13.72 5.75 3.05
N PRO A 17 13.50 4.43 3.06
CA PRO A 17 12.35 3.80 3.70
C PRO A 17 12.16 4.23 5.16
N THR A 18 13.22 4.63 5.87
CA THR A 18 13.11 5.16 7.24
C THR A 18 12.37 6.51 7.32
N TYR A 19 12.36 7.29 6.23
CA TYR A 19 11.69 8.60 6.13
C TYR A 19 10.52 8.61 5.16
N CYS A 20 10.32 7.54 4.40
CA CYS A 20 9.19 7.35 3.49
C CYS A 20 8.11 6.52 4.20
N PRO A 21 6.98 7.13 4.60
CA PRO A 21 5.83 6.37 5.05
C PRO A 21 5.48 5.33 3.97
N SER A 22 5.10 4.12 4.36
CA SER A 22 4.74 2.99 3.48
C SER A 22 5.87 2.16 2.87
N TRP A 23 7.14 2.47 3.13
CA TRP A 23 8.27 1.71 2.60
C TRP A 23 8.92 0.87 3.70
N GLY A 24 8.42 -0.36 3.92
CA GLY A 24 9.19 -1.39 4.63
C GLY A 24 8.80 -1.71 6.07
N HIS A 25 7.75 -1.11 6.63
CA HIS A 25 7.15 -1.57 7.89
C HIS A 25 6.14 -2.70 7.61
N PHE A 26 6.62 -3.78 7.00
CA PHE A 26 5.81 -4.95 6.66
C PHE A 26 6.32 -6.14 7.47
N HIS A 27 5.52 -6.59 8.44
CA HIS A 27 5.70 -7.89 9.08
C HIS A 27 4.73 -8.90 8.45
N GLY A 28 4.93 -10.20 8.68
CA GLY A 28 4.16 -11.27 8.02
C GLY A 28 2.64 -11.11 8.16
N GLU A 29 2.17 -10.70 9.34
CA GLU A 29 0.73 -10.48 9.62
C GLU A 29 0.18 -9.19 8.99
N THR A 30 1.03 -8.23 8.58
CA THR A 30 0.58 -6.98 7.92
C THR A 30 -0.07 -7.26 6.55
N ALA A 31 0.12 -8.45 5.98
CA ALA A 31 -0.57 -8.89 4.77
C ALA A 31 -2.09 -9.07 4.98
N GLU A 32 -2.50 -9.40 6.21
CA GLU A 32 -3.87 -9.81 6.57
C GLU A 32 -4.67 -8.68 7.22
N GLN A 33 -3.99 -7.67 7.77
CA GLN A 33 -4.63 -6.46 8.31
C GLN A 33 -5.58 -5.69 7.36
N PRO A 34 -5.42 -5.67 6.01
CA PRO A 34 -6.40 -5.00 5.15
C PRO A 34 -7.74 -5.75 5.05
N TRP A 35 -7.86 -6.98 5.55
CA TRP A 35 -9.08 -7.77 5.40
C TRP A 35 -10.30 -7.11 6.07
N VAL A 36 -10.12 -6.44 7.20
CA VAL A 36 -11.22 -5.71 7.87
C VAL A 36 -11.78 -4.59 6.97
N GLU A 37 -10.93 -3.90 6.22
CA GLU A 37 -11.34 -2.84 5.31
C GLU A 37 -11.92 -3.39 4.01
N LEU A 38 -11.33 -4.45 3.47
CA LEU A 38 -11.86 -5.12 2.28
C LEU A 38 -13.26 -5.71 2.52
N ASN A 39 -13.54 -6.18 3.74
CA ASN A 39 -14.86 -6.70 4.09
C ASN A 39 -15.95 -5.60 4.05
N GLN A 40 -15.63 -4.35 4.38
CA GLN A 40 -16.57 -3.23 4.25
C GLN A 40 -16.92 -2.95 2.78
N LEU A 41 -15.97 -3.20 1.87
CA LEU A 41 -16.15 -3.01 0.43
C LEU A 41 -16.91 -4.16 -0.24
N ALA A 42 -17.15 -5.27 0.46
CA ALA A 42 -17.77 -6.46 -0.12
C ALA A 42 -19.21 -6.21 -0.64
N GLY A 43 -19.94 -5.30 0.02
CA GLY A 43 -21.30 -4.92 -0.39
C GLY A 43 -21.35 -4.25 -1.76
N SER A 44 -20.49 -3.25 -1.98
CA SER A 44 -20.39 -2.54 -3.27
C SER A 44 -19.76 -3.42 -4.35
N ALA A 45 -18.72 -4.19 -4.00
CA ALA A 45 -18.02 -5.07 -4.93
C ALA A 45 -18.91 -6.20 -5.49
N ARG A 46 -19.96 -6.62 -4.76
CA ARG A 46 -20.92 -7.64 -5.21
C ARG A 46 -21.79 -7.18 -6.39
N GLN A 47 -22.04 -5.88 -6.51
CA GLN A 47 -22.88 -5.31 -7.58
C GLN A 47 -22.08 -4.94 -8.84
N MET A 48 -20.74 -4.99 -8.76
CA MET A 48 -19.85 -4.60 -9.85
C MET A 48 -19.66 -5.74 -10.86
N ASN A 49 -19.50 -5.37 -12.13
CA ASN A 49 -19.04 -6.31 -13.15
C ASN A 49 -17.60 -6.78 -12.85
N SER A 50 -17.21 -7.93 -13.40
CA SER A 50 -15.93 -8.59 -13.08
C SER A 50 -14.70 -7.68 -13.29
N GLY A 51 -14.65 -6.94 -14.40
CA GLY A 51 -13.54 -6.05 -14.73
C GLY A 51 -13.43 -4.86 -13.76
N HIS A 52 -14.56 -4.20 -13.49
CA HIS A 52 -14.61 -3.06 -12.57
C HIS A 52 -14.28 -3.49 -11.14
N ARG A 53 -14.78 -4.65 -10.70
CA ARG A 53 -14.52 -5.20 -9.36
C ARG A 53 -13.03 -5.39 -9.10
N MET A 54 -12.27 -5.88 -10.08
CA MET A 54 -10.82 -6.07 -9.95
C MET A 54 -10.08 -4.73 -9.79
N GLY A 55 -10.42 -3.74 -10.61
CA GLY A 55 -9.82 -2.40 -10.51
C GLY A 55 -10.14 -1.72 -9.17
N TYR A 56 -11.40 -1.83 -8.74
CA TYR A 56 -11.87 -1.28 -7.47
C TYR A 56 -11.14 -1.87 -6.26
N LEU A 57 -11.09 -3.20 -6.13
CA LEU A 57 -10.39 -3.86 -5.04
C LEU A 57 -8.88 -3.54 -5.05
N SER A 58 -8.26 -3.51 -6.23
CA SER A 58 -6.84 -3.18 -6.38
C SER A 58 -6.51 -1.75 -5.95
N PHE A 59 -7.41 -0.80 -6.24
CA PHE A 59 -7.26 0.59 -5.81
C PHE A 59 -7.28 0.72 -4.29
N HIS A 60 -8.27 0.11 -3.63
CA HIS A 60 -8.37 0.12 -2.17
C HIS A 60 -7.19 -0.57 -1.50
N TYR A 61 -6.72 -1.69 -2.05
CA TYR A 61 -5.56 -2.41 -1.52
C TYR A 61 -4.26 -1.60 -1.65
N ARG A 62 -4.06 -0.91 -2.79
CA ARG A 62 -2.93 0.01 -3.00
C ARG A 62 -2.99 1.22 -2.08
N TYR A 63 -4.17 1.80 -1.88
CA TYR A 63 -4.36 2.92 -0.98
C TYR A 63 -4.08 2.53 0.48
N TRP A 64 -4.53 1.34 0.91
CA TRP A 64 -4.20 0.80 2.22
C TRP A 64 -2.69 0.60 2.38
N ASN A 65 -2.02 0.04 1.36
CA ASN A 65 -0.57 -0.07 1.36
C ASN A 65 0.15 1.28 1.48
N TRP A 66 -0.39 2.34 0.87
CA TRP A 66 0.14 3.70 0.95
C TRP A 66 -0.19 4.43 2.26
N ARG A 67 -1.15 3.95 3.05
CA ARG A 67 -1.51 4.53 4.36
C ARG A 67 -0.77 3.92 5.53
N LYS A 68 -0.02 2.83 5.32
CA LYS A 68 0.79 2.21 6.36
C LYS A 68 1.94 3.16 6.74
N VAL A 69 1.71 3.97 7.77
CA VAL A 69 2.72 4.72 8.53
C VAL A 69 3.26 3.80 9.63
#